data_AF-C9RMD6-F1
#
_entry.id   AF-C9RMD6-F1
#
_cell.length_a   1.000
_cell.length_b   1.000
_cell.length_c   1.000
_cell.angle_alpha   90.00
_cell.angle_beta   90.00
_cell.angle_gamma   90.00
#
_symmetry.space_group_name_H-M   'P 1'
#
loop_
_entity.id
_entity.type
_entity.pdbx_description
1 polymer ?
#
loop_
_entity_poly.entity_id
_entity_poly.type
_entity_poly.pdbx_seq_one_letter_code
_entity_poly.pdbx_strand_id
1 'polypeptide(L)'
;MDDCKRRYFCILRCMKKKLCLVVIWFALIVCSLFCTSCSDDLKNIDLKRDSLSSETWLEVEKNDSLKICMDSKVRTWETSLNTEILNDSCLKFQVPELNGINTINIKFPDSDSVYKINLAVGMKYLNFKNEETLYGNDDYQMNPYEEKIVYVTGSYLVDKYPVTNCDFLQLLWDEIPLNSPQIDTMEKDFTKFWVQKKESRKNNEKCITHDSAASTIPLYLAMKYANIRSLREGLEPYYIFSNTSNKFVQIDRKARSVNRNGIEEVPEHHYFIVYHDFIEHENNLIEVYDNSSSDGYRLPYYDEWVMLARGGDKNNTPWNESASFKEISKYAKFEDKVSCSDLNDSGPLYSIISFFHWCKNDYESGPVGKLLPNGFGLYDIFGLVEEQVLFEKHNYSRDNYNVFFTIEPKEEKKRNPLRCIDDCPACLKGGIRRSDLERINYGYISNDYFPKYSGGFRLIRNIGNNAKWSEVKLDKE
;
A
#
# COMPACT_ATOMS: atom_id res chain seq x y z
N MET A 1 58.87 47.45 35.70
CA MET A 1 58.05 46.23 35.55
C MET A 1 56.58 46.64 35.48
N ASP A 2 56.20 47.48 34.49
CA ASP A 2 54.88 48.15 34.51
C ASP A 2 54.28 48.50 33.13
N ASP A 3 54.83 48.03 32.01
CA ASP A 3 54.34 48.47 30.68
C ASP A 3 53.70 47.36 29.82
N CYS A 4 53.61 46.12 30.33
CA CYS A 4 53.08 44.99 29.56
C CYS A 4 51.58 44.70 29.82
N LYS A 5 50.99 45.24 30.90
CA LYS A 5 49.59 44.96 31.29
C LYS A 5 48.53 45.86 30.64
N ARG A 6 48.89 47.02 30.07
CA ARG A 6 47.90 47.94 29.47
C ARG A 6 47.51 47.62 28.02
N ARG A 7 48.30 46.84 27.27
CA ARG A 7 47.96 46.50 25.87
C ARG A 7 46.97 45.34 25.71
N TYR A 8 46.89 44.41 26.67
CA TYR A 8 45.96 43.28 26.59
C TYR A 8 44.49 43.67 26.84
N PHE A 9 44.23 44.71 27.64
CA PHE A 9 42.86 45.11 27.98
C PHE A 9 42.11 45.86 26.85
N CYS A 10 42.85 46.48 25.91
CA CYS A 10 42.22 47.14 24.75
C CYS A 10 41.87 46.15 23.63
N ILE A 11 42.68 45.09 23.43
CA ILE A 11 42.43 44.09 22.39
C ILE A 11 41.20 43.24 22.74
N LEU A 12 41.02 42.88 24.02
CA LEU A 12 39.83 42.14 24.49
C LEU A 12 38.51 42.92 24.38
N ARG A 13 38.55 44.27 24.46
CA ARG A 13 37.33 45.09 24.31
C ARG A 13 36.93 45.29 22.83
N CYS A 14 37.89 45.27 21.91
CA CYS A 14 37.61 45.29 20.46
C CYS A 14 37.23 43.91 19.90
N MET A 15 37.75 42.81 20.45
CA MET A 15 37.38 41.45 20.01
C MET A 15 35.94 41.06 20.40
N LYS A 16 35.40 41.58 21.52
CA LYS A 16 34.01 41.31 21.91
C LYS A 16 32.97 41.85 20.92
N LYS A 17 33.22 42.99 20.27
CA LYS A 17 32.29 43.56 19.28
C LYS A 17 32.30 42.79 17.95
N LYS A 18 33.48 42.39 17.46
CA LYS A 18 33.59 41.62 16.21
C LYS A 18 33.06 40.19 16.37
N LEU A 19 33.32 39.53 17.52
CA LEU A 19 32.78 38.20 17.79
C LEU A 19 31.25 38.22 17.96
N CYS A 20 30.68 39.25 18.63
CA CYS A 20 29.22 39.42 18.70
C CYS A 20 28.60 39.58 17.31
N LEU A 21 29.21 40.40 16.44
CA LEU A 21 28.70 40.59 15.08
C LEU A 21 28.74 39.29 14.26
N VAL A 22 29.80 38.49 14.39
CA VAL A 22 29.90 37.19 13.70
C VAL A 22 28.89 36.18 14.23
N VAL A 23 28.67 36.11 15.55
CA VAL A 23 27.66 35.22 16.14
C VAL A 23 26.24 35.64 15.75
N ILE A 24 25.95 36.94 15.71
CA ILE A 24 24.66 37.45 15.22
C ILE A 24 24.48 37.12 13.73
N TRP A 25 25.52 37.26 12.92
CA TRP A 25 25.46 36.91 11.50
C TRP A 25 25.27 35.40 11.29
N PHE A 26 25.97 34.56 12.04
CA PHE A 26 25.78 33.11 11.99
C PHE A 26 24.40 32.70 12.50
N ALA A 27 23.89 33.33 13.57
CA ALA A 27 22.54 33.09 14.08
C ALA A 27 21.47 33.55 13.09
N LEU A 28 21.70 34.65 12.34
CA LEU A 28 20.78 35.11 11.29
C LEU A 28 20.82 34.21 10.05
N ILE A 29 21.99 33.68 9.68
CA ILE A 29 22.13 32.71 8.59
C ILE A 29 21.53 31.35 8.98
N VAL A 30 21.72 30.91 10.22
CA VAL A 30 21.10 29.70 10.75
C VAL A 30 19.59 29.91 10.86
N CYS A 31 19.09 31.02 11.39
CA CYS A 31 17.66 31.35 11.38
C CYS A 31 17.09 31.45 9.97
N SER A 32 17.81 32.00 8.99
CA SER A 32 17.30 32.06 7.62
C SER A 32 17.34 30.70 6.91
N LEU A 33 18.27 29.81 7.28
CA LEU A 33 18.31 28.41 6.83
C LEU A 33 17.27 27.51 7.52
N PHE A 34 16.81 27.87 8.73
CA PHE A 34 15.75 27.16 9.47
C PHE A 34 14.35 27.78 9.27
N CYS A 35 14.22 29.00 8.75
CA CYS A 35 12.93 29.64 8.45
C CYS A 35 12.45 29.42 7.00
N THR A 36 13.18 28.70 6.16
CA THR A 36 12.72 28.34 4.79
C THR A 36 11.88 27.07 4.74
N SER A 37 11.70 26.38 5.87
CA SER A 37 10.84 25.21 5.99
C SER A 37 9.53 25.58 6.69
N CYS A 38 8.41 25.35 6.00
CA CYS A 38 7.01 25.63 6.38
C CYS A 38 6.44 26.98 5.91
N SER A 39 6.71 27.38 4.66
CA SER A 39 5.65 28.07 3.92
C SER A 39 4.59 27.00 3.64
N ASP A 40 3.48 27.04 4.38
CA ASP A 40 2.29 26.27 4.04
C ASP A 40 1.79 26.82 2.70
N ASP A 41 2.33 26.28 1.60
CA ASP A 41 1.99 26.71 0.25
C ASP A 41 0.53 26.39 0.00
N LEU A 42 -0.31 27.40 0.18
CA LEU A 42 -1.75 27.31 -0.06
C LEU A 42 -1.99 26.97 -1.54
N LYS A 43 -2.44 25.75 -1.79
CA LYS A 43 -2.75 25.30 -3.15
C LYS A 43 -4.15 25.76 -3.52
N ASN A 44 -4.22 26.56 -4.59
CA ASN A 44 -5.46 27.12 -5.11
C ASN A 44 -6.01 26.24 -6.24
N ILE A 45 -7.30 25.93 -6.18
CA ILE A 45 -8.04 25.17 -7.20
C ILE A 45 -9.23 26.02 -7.62
N ASP A 46 -9.20 26.50 -8.87
CA ASP A 46 -10.31 27.25 -9.46
C ASP A 46 -11.17 26.32 -10.31
N LEU A 47 -12.45 26.23 -9.98
CA LEU A 47 -13.44 25.40 -10.66
C LEU A 47 -14.49 26.25 -11.34
N LYS A 48 -14.93 25.81 -12.52
CA LYS A 48 -16.02 26.44 -13.24
C LYS A 48 -17.32 25.72 -12.94
N ARG A 49 -18.39 26.45 -12.63
CA ARG A 49 -19.70 25.84 -12.35
C ARG A 49 -20.18 24.95 -13.50
N ASP A 50 -20.02 25.42 -14.73
CA ASP A 50 -20.44 24.67 -15.92
C ASP A 50 -19.61 23.39 -16.17
N SER A 51 -18.47 23.24 -15.50
CA SER A 51 -17.66 22.02 -15.56
C SER A 51 -17.99 21.01 -14.47
N LEU A 52 -18.83 21.37 -13.48
CA LEU A 52 -19.21 20.45 -12.42
C LEU A 52 -20.24 19.42 -12.91
N SER A 53 -19.87 18.14 -12.83
CA SER A 53 -20.81 17.03 -12.86
C SER A 53 -21.55 16.89 -11.52
N SER A 54 -22.54 16.00 -11.46
CA SER A 54 -23.21 15.62 -10.20
C SER A 54 -22.20 15.21 -9.12
N GLU A 55 -21.12 14.56 -9.54
CA GLU A 55 -19.97 14.22 -8.71
C GLU A 55 -18.68 14.60 -9.43
N THR A 56 -17.87 15.45 -8.82
CA THR A 56 -16.56 15.89 -9.31
C THR A 56 -15.48 15.38 -8.37
N TRP A 57 -14.41 14.78 -8.90
CA TRP A 57 -13.32 14.21 -8.10
C TRP A 57 -12.08 15.10 -8.13
N LEU A 58 -11.53 15.40 -6.97
CA LEU A 58 -10.26 16.12 -6.82
C LEU A 58 -9.28 15.25 -6.05
N GLU A 59 -8.10 15.03 -6.63
CA GLU A 59 -7.01 14.30 -5.99
C GLU A 59 -6.12 15.26 -5.19
N VAL A 60 -5.94 14.98 -3.92
CA VAL A 60 -5.27 15.88 -2.97
C VAL A 60 -4.34 15.09 -2.05
N GLU A 61 -3.28 15.72 -1.53
CA GLU A 61 -2.37 15.07 -0.60
C GLU A 61 -2.76 15.33 0.87
N LYS A 62 -2.36 14.40 1.74
CA LYS A 62 -2.58 14.53 3.18
C LYS A 62 -1.95 15.81 3.72
N ASN A 63 -2.64 16.45 4.65
CA ASN A 63 -2.18 17.67 5.31
C ASN A 63 -1.91 18.88 4.39
N ASP A 64 -2.35 18.86 3.12
CA ASP A 64 -2.31 20.08 2.31
C ASP A 64 -3.27 21.14 2.86
N SER A 65 -2.87 22.40 2.79
CA SER A 65 -3.78 23.54 2.94
C SER A 65 -4.32 23.91 1.56
N LEU A 66 -5.64 23.77 1.38
CA LEU A 66 -6.30 23.99 0.09
C LEU A 66 -7.26 25.16 0.13
N LYS A 67 -7.37 25.83 -1.02
CA LYS A 67 -8.41 26.82 -1.31
C LYS A 67 -9.11 26.43 -2.61
N ILE A 68 -10.40 26.13 -2.53
CA ILE A 68 -11.26 25.88 -3.69
C ILE A 68 -12.07 27.14 -3.95
N CYS A 69 -12.04 27.64 -5.18
CA CYS A 69 -12.86 28.77 -5.62
C CYS A 69 -13.74 28.37 -6.80
N MET A 70 -15.00 28.83 -6.77
CA MET A 70 -15.91 28.76 -7.90
C MET A 70 -15.89 30.08 -8.68
N ASP A 71 -16.11 30.01 -9.99
CA ASP A 71 -16.33 31.17 -10.86
C ASP A 71 -17.67 31.90 -10.63
N SER A 72 -18.50 31.38 -9.74
CA SER A 72 -19.83 31.87 -9.40
C SER A 72 -20.05 31.88 -7.88
N LYS A 73 -21.08 32.61 -7.43
CA LYS A 73 -21.44 32.66 -6.00
C LYS A 73 -22.02 31.32 -5.56
N VAL A 74 -21.55 30.82 -4.43
CA VAL A 74 -22.05 29.61 -3.77
C VAL A 74 -22.99 30.01 -2.63
N ARG A 75 -24.19 29.44 -2.63
CA ARG A 75 -25.20 29.65 -1.57
C ARG A 75 -24.83 28.93 -0.30
N THR A 76 -24.33 27.69 -0.42
CA THR A 76 -24.01 26.84 0.74
C THR A 76 -22.87 25.89 0.41
N TRP A 77 -21.92 25.80 1.34
CA TRP A 77 -20.89 24.79 1.42
C TRP A 77 -21.23 23.86 2.59
N GLU A 78 -21.50 22.58 2.34
CA GLU A 78 -21.79 21.59 3.38
C GLU A 78 -20.69 20.52 3.38
N THR A 79 -19.95 20.40 4.49
CA THR A 79 -18.88 19.42 4.64
C THR A 79 -18.60 19.14 6.12
N SER A 80 -18.01 17.97 6.42
CA SER A 80 -17.51 17.61 7.76
C SER A 80 -16.11 18.16 8.04
N LEU A 81 -15.43 18.72 7.03
CA LEU A 81 -14.09 19.27 7.17
C LEU A 81 -14.08 20.54 8.00
N ASN A 82 -12.96 20.81 8.66
CA ASN A 82 -12.72 22.10 9.28
C ASN A 82 -12.38 23.13 8.18
N THR A 83 -13.29 24.08 7.95
CA THR A 83 -13.22 25.01 6.81
C THR A 83 -13.36 26.46 7.22
N GLU A 84 -12.75 27.34 6.44
CA GLU A 84 -12.85 28.80 6.52
C GLU A 84 -13.44 29.33 5.19
N ILE A 85 -14.64 29.92 5.25
CA ILE A 85 -15.24 30.57 4.07
C ILE A 85 -14.56 31.93 3.91
N LEU A 86 -13.79 32.10 2.82
CA LEU A 86 -13.05 33.33 2.57
C LEU A 86 -13.93 34.42 1.94
N ASN A 87 -14.90 34.03 1.12
CA ASN A 87 -15.91 34.88 0.50
C ASN A 87 -17.05 34.01 -0.09
N ASP A 88 -18.04 34.62 -0.75
CA ASP A 88 -19.20 33.95 -1.37
C ASP A 88 -18.83 32.86 -2.40
N SER A 89 -17.59 32.77 -2.86
CA SER A 89 -17.14 31.87 -3.93
C SER A 89 -15.98 30.97 -3.56
N CYS A 90 -15.34 31.17 -2.41
CA CYS A 90 -14.10 30.47 -2.05
C CYS A 90 -14.15 29.86 -0.65
N LEU A 91 -13.74 28.60 -0.57
CA LEU A 91 -13.62 27.81 0.65
C LEU A 91 -12.16 27.42 0.86
N LYS A 92 -11.61 27.71 2.03
CA LYS A 92 -10.30 27.23 2.47
C LYS A 92 -10.49 26.12 3.49
N PHE A 93 -9.65 25.09 3.44
CA PHE A 93 -9.68 24.01 4.42
C PHE A 93 -8.34 23.28 4.49
N GLN A 94 -8.19 22.51 5.57
CA GLN A 94 -7.05 21.64 5.76
C GLN A 94 -7.44 20.21 5.34
N VAL A 95 -6.67 19.60 4.45
CA VAL A 95 -6.91 18.21 4.04
C VAL A 95 -6.63 17.28 5.22
N PRO A 96 -7.48 16.25 5.43
CA PRO A 96 -7.28 15.28 6.50
C PRO A 96 -5.94 14.56 6.46
N GLU A 97 -5.57 14.02 7.62
CA GLU A 97 -4.25 13.43 7.86
C GLU A 97 -4.18 11.97 7.41
N LEU A 98 -5.33 11.33 7.14
CA LEU A 98 -5.42 9.93 6.72
C LEU A 98 -6.00 9.83 5.30
N ASN A 99 -5.57 8.81 4.56
CA ASN A 99 -6.11 8.51 3.24
C ASN A 99 -7.61 8.20 3.31
N GLY A 100 -8.39 8.64 2.34
CA GLY A 100 -9.82 8.38 2.29
C GLY A 100 -10.56 9.41 1.45
N ILE A 101 -11.88 9.44 1.58
CA ILE A 101 -12.74 10.37 0.84
C ILE A 101 -13.39 11.37 1.77
N ASN A 102 -13.38 12.64 1.37
CA ASN A 102 -14.17 13.68 2.03
C ASN A 102 -15.04 14.38 0.99
N THR A 103 -16.29 14.65 1.33
CA THR A 103 -17.25 15.26 0.40
C THR A 103 -17.53 16.70 0.80
N ILE A 104 -17.58 17.58 -0.20
CA ILE A 104 -18.08 18.95 -0.09
C ILE A 104 -19.30 19.05 -0.99
N ASN A 105 -20.47 19.26 -0.40
CA ASN A 105 -21.70 19.51 -1.14
C ASN A 105 -21.87 21.02 -1.36
N ILE A 106 -22.20 21.39 -2.59
CA ILE A 106 -22.29 22.78 -3.04
C ILE A 106 -23.69 23.01 -3.59
N LYS A 107 -24.30 24.12 -3.16
CA LYS A 107 -25.57 24.62 -3.71
C LYS A 107 -25.37 26.04 -4.26
N PHE A 108 -25.96 26.32 -5.41
CA PHE A 108 -25.93 27.66 -6.02
C PHE A 108 -27.23 28.44 -5.73
N PRO A 109 -27.24 29.77 -5.78
CA PRO A 109 -28.44 30.58 -5.49
C PRO A 109 -29.61 30.37 -6.45
N ASP A 110 -29.30 30.04 -7.71
CA ASP A 110 -30.22 29.91 -8.84
C ASP A 110 -30.60 28.46 -9.14
N SER A 111 -30.19 27.50 -8.29
CA SER A 111 -30.52 26.09 -8.45
C SER A 111 -30.57 25.37 -7.10
N ASP A 112 -31.55 24.48 -6.94
CA ASP A 112 -31.62 23.57 -5.79
C ASP A 112 -30.85 22.28 -6.00
N SER A 113 -30.23 22.10 -7.17
CA SER A 113 -29.31 20.99 -7.40
C SER A 113 -28.12 21.04 -6.46
N VAL A 114 -27.79 19.89 -5.88
CA VAL A 114 -26.60 19.70 -5.05
C VAL A 114 -25.50 19.11 -5.92
N TYR A 115 -24.37 19.80 -5.99
CA TYR A 115 -23.16 19.31 -6.65
C TYR A 115 -22.23 18.75 -5.59
N LYS A 116 -21.65 17.57 -5.83
CA LYS A 116 -20.69 16.95 -4.92
C LYS A 116 -19.27 17.12 -5.44
N ILE A 117 -18.39 17.63 -4.60
CA ILE A 117 -16.94 17.55 -4.81
C ILE A 117 -16.40 16.50 -3.84
N ASN A 118 -15.93 15.39 -4.40
CA ASN A 118 -15.28 14.31 -3.67
C ASN A 118 -13.77 14.54 -3.68
N LEU A 119 -13.17 14.67 -2.50
CA LEU A 119 -11.73 14.78 -2.31
C LEU A 119 -11.15 13.38 -2.10
N ALA A 120 -10.37 12.90 -3.06
CA ALA A 120 -9.60 11.67 -2.98
C ALA A 120 -8.26 11.96 -2.29
N VAL A 121 -8.21 11.81 -0.97
CA VAL A 121 -7.05 12.15 -0.13
C VAL A 121 -6.03 11.02 -0.17
N GLY A 122 -4.84 11.28 -0.73
CA GLY A 122 -3.78 10.28 -0.89
C GLY A 122 -4.15 9.14 -1.86
N MET A 123 -5.13 9.37 -2.73
CA MET A 123 -5.69 8.37 -3.64
C MET A 123 -5.75 8.90 -5.08
N LYS A 124 -5.81 7.96 -6.03
CA LYS A 124 -6.04 8.21 -7.46
C LYS A 124 -7.46 7.82 -7.84
N TYR A 125 -8.14 8.71 -8.55
CA TYR A 125 -9.42 8.42 -9.18
C TYR A 125 -9.16 7.99 -10.62
N LEU A 126 -9.46 6.73 -10.92
CA LEU A 126 -9.27 6.15 -12.24
C LEU A 126 -10.64 5.81 -12.82
N ASN A 127 -10.95 6.34 -14.00
CA ASN A 127 -12.22 6.08 -14.68
C ASN A 127 -11.95 5.47 -16.05
N PHE A 128 -12.14 4.17 -16.15
CA PHE A 128 -11.94 3.39 -17.36
C PHE A 128 -13.24 3.32 -18.16
N LYS A 129 -13.18 3.72 -19.43
CA LYS A 129 -14.30 3.69 -20.38
C LYS A 129 -13.96 2.74 -21.51
N ASN A 130 -14.11 1.44 -21.25
CA ASN A 130 -13.71 0.39 -22.18
C ASN A 130 -12.21 0.49 -22.53
N GLU A 131 -11.39 0.65 -21.50
CA GLU A 131 -9.94 0.77 -21.64
C GLU A 131 -9.34 -0.60 -21.93
N GLU A 132 -8.53 -0.69 -22.98
CA GLU A 132 -7.80 -1.91 -23.33
C GLU A 132 -6.63 -2.11 -22.36
N THR A 133 -6.54 -3.27 -21.73
CA THR A 133 -5.41 -3.62 -20.86
C THR A 133 -4.88 -5.02 -21.18
N LEU A 134 -3.56 -5.18 -21.06
CA LEU A 134 -2.88 -6.44 -21.27
C LEU A 134 -2.81 -7.19 -19.93
N TYR A 135 -3.34 -8.40 -19.88
CA TYR A 135 -3.18 -9.29 -18.74
C TYR A 135 -1.73 -9.78 -18.66
N GLY A 136 -1.27 -10.03 -17.44
CA GLY A 136 0.04 -10.65 -17.23
C GLY A 136 0.00 -12.11 -17.69
N ASN A 137 1.13 -12.60 -18.20
CA ASN A 137 1.33 -14.03 -18.30
C ASN A 137 1.61 -14.57 -16.88
N ASP A 138 0.63 -15.25 -16.28
CA ASP A 138 0.79 -15.85 -14.96
C ASP A 138 1.02 -17.36 -15.13
N ASP A 139 2.27 -17.78 -14.87
CA ASP A 139 2.65 -19.20 -14.87
C ASP A 139 1.84 -20.06 -13.88
N TYR A 140 1.14 -19.41 -12.94
CA TYR A 140 0.29 -20.05 -11.92
C TYR A 140 -1.21 -20.03 -12.27
N GLN A 141 -1.63 -19.30 -13.31
CA GLN A 141 -2.98 -19.38 -13.84
C GLN A 141 -3.20 -20.67 -14.64
N MET A 142 -4.45 -21.13 -14.73
CA MET A 142 -4.82 -22.35 -15.46
C MET A 142 -4.37 -22.36 -16.94
N ASN A 143 -4.11 -21.17 -17.53
CA ASN A 143 -3.61 -21.00 -18.88
C ASN A 143 -2.41 -20.03 -18.92
N PRO A 144 -1.20 -20.51 -18.56
CA PRO A 144 0.02 -19.71 -18.41
C PRO A 144 0.71 -19.33 -19.73
N TYR A 145 -0.03 -19.28 -20.85
CA TYR A 145 0.58 -19.21 -22.18
C TYR A 145 -0.04 -18.21 -23.15
N GLU A 146 -1.08 -17.47 -22.77
CA GLU A 146 -1.64 -16.46 -23.66
C GLU A 146 -1.83 -15.15 -22.88
N GLU A 147 -0.99 -14.17 -23.19
CA GLU A 147 -1.29 -12.78 -22.84
C GLU A 147 -2.67 -12.44 -23.40
N LYS A 148 -3.60 -12.10 -22.52
CA LYS A 148 -4.96 -11.75 -22.92
C LYS A 148 -5.12 -10.24 -22.93
N ILE A 149 -5.75 -9.74 -23.99
CA ILE A 149 -6.26 -8.38 -23.99
C ILE A 149 -7.67 -8.42 -23.41
N VAL A 150 -7.94 -7.55 -22.44
CA VAL A 150 -9.30 -7.35 -21.94
C VAL A 150 -9.66 -5.88 -21.96
N TYR A 151 -10.97 -5.62 -21.96
CA TYR A 151 -11.49 -4.29 -21.79
C TYR A 151 -12.03 -4.09 -20.37
N VAL A 152 -11.61 -3.00 -19.75
CA VAL A 152 -12.02 -2.60 -18.41
C VAL A 152 -12.96 -1.41 -18.52
N THR A 153 -14.15 -1.54 -17.95
CA THR A 153 -15.06 -0.42 -17.74
C THR A 153 -15.36 -0.34 -16.26
N GLY A 154 -15.04 0.78 -15.62
CA GLY A 154 -15.25 0.93 -14.18
C GLY A 154 -14.57 2.18 -13.64
N SER A 155 -15.02 2.63 -12.48
CA SER A 155 -14.33 3.70 -11.75
C SER A 155 -13.76 3.13 -10.46
N TYR A 156 -12.50 3.47 -10.21
CA TYR A 156 -11.74 2.99 -9.08
C TYR A 156 -11.16 4.15 -8.29
N LEU A 157 -11.11 3.96 -6.98
CA LEU A 157 -10.19 4.69 -6.11
C LEU A 157 -9.09 3.75 -5.70
N VAL A 158 -7.85 4.17 -5.92
CA VAL A 158 -6.67 3.37 -5.61
C VAL A 158 -5.77 4.22 -4.72
N ASP A 159 -5.25 3.63 -3.65
CA ASP A 159 -4.22 4.31 -2.87
C ASP A 159 -3.04 4.67 -3.77
N LYS A 160 -2.65 5.94 -3.73
CA LYS A 160 -1.60 6.49 -4.60
C LYS A 160 -0.23 5.87 -4.29
N TYR A 161 -0.03 5.53 -3.03
CA TYR A 161 1.15 4.91 -2.44
C TYR A 161 0.75 3.61 -1.72
N PRO A 162 1.67 2.68 -1.45
CA PRO A 162 1.46 1.66 -0.45
C PRO A 162 1.04 2.28 0.89
N VAL A 163 0.21 1.58 1.66
CA VAL A 163 -0.18 2.00 3.01
C VAL A 163 1.08 2.26 3.84
N THR A 164 1.14 3.41 4.52
CA THR A 164 2.33 3.80 5.29
C THR A 164 2.30 3.24 6.71
N ASN A 165 3.47 3.20 7.36
CA ASN A 165 3.59 2.86 8.77
C ASN A 165 2.71 3.76 9.65
N CYS A 166 2.63 5.06 9.37
CA CYS A 166 1.72 5.95 10.10
C CYS A 166 0.26 5.59 9.90
N ASP A 167 -0.18 5.41 8.64
CA ASP A 167 -1.59 5.11 8.36
C ASP A 167 -2.01 3.79 9.03
N PHE A 168 -1.15 2.77 8.95
CA PHE A 168 -1.35 1.48 9.59
C PHE A 168 -1.45 1.61 11.11
N LEU A 169 -0.47 2.30 11.72
CA LEU A 169 -0.40 2.50 13.16
C LEU A 169 -1.60 3.27 13.70
N GLN A 170 -2.07 4.32 13.00
CA GLN A 170 -3.22 5.11 13.43
C GLN A 170 -4.52 4.30 13.37
N LEU A 171 -4.76 3.54 12.30
CA LEU A 171 -6.01 2.79 12.14
C LEU A 171 -6.06 1.51 12.99
N LEU A 172 -4.92 0.89 13.28
CA LEU A 172 -4.83 -0.28 14.14
C LEU A 172 -4.26 0.04 15.53
N TRP A 173 -4.32 1.31 15.95
CA TRP A 173 -3.72 1.77 17.20
C TRP A 173 -4.19 0.93 18.39
N ASP A 174 -5.50 0.71 18.50
CA ASP A 174 -6.09 -0.02 19.63
C ASP A 174 -5.87 -1.53 19.56
N GLU A 175 -5.57 -2.06 18.37
CA GLU A 175 -5.30 -3.48 18.15
C GLU A 175 -3.85 -3.86 18.49
N ILE A 176 -2.92 -2.91 18.38
CA ILE A 176 -1.52 -3.11 18.74
C ILE A 176 -1.39 -3.08 20.28
N PRO A 177 -0.88 -4.15 20.93
CA PRO A 177 -0.78 -4.20 22.38
C PRO A 177 0.19 -3.13 22.91
N LEU A 178 0.04 -2.76 24.18
CA LEU A 178 0.95 -1.82 24.83
C LEU A 178 2.30 -2.45 25.17
N ASN A 179 2.32 -3.76 25.41
CA ASN A 179 3.52 -4.51 25.74
C ASN A 179 3.65 -5.69 24.78
N SER A 180 4.87 -5.95 24.32
CA SER A 180 5.14 -7.20 23.60
C SER A 180 4.95 -8.37 24.57
N PRO A 181 4.10 -9.37 24.24
CA PRO A 181 3.99 -10.57 25.06
C PRO A 181 5.36 -11.27 25.10
N GLN A 182 5.64 -11.95 26.23
CA GLN A 182 6.87 -12.74 26.41
C GLN A 182 6.77 -14.08 25.67
N ILE A 183 6.57 -14.02 24.35
CA ILE A 183 6.55 -15.19 23.47
C ILE A 183 8.01 -15.46 23.03
N ASP A 184 8.37 -16.74 22.86
CA ASP A 184 9.75 -17.20 22.64
C ASP A 184 10.11 -17.43 21.15
N THR A 185 9.34 -16.87 20.21
CA THR A 185 9.44 -17.15 18.77
C THR A 185 9.43 -15.89 17.90
N MET A 186 9.60 -16.05 16.58
CA MET A 186 9.64 -14.99 15.55
C MET A 186 8.42 -14.06 15.52
N GLU A 187 7.25 -14.51 15.98
CA GLU A 187 6.06 -13.66 16.20
C GLU A 187 6.34 -12.51 17.17
N LYS A 188 7.31 -12.72 18.07
CA LYS A 188 7.87 -11.68 18.95
C LYS A 188 8.49 -10.55 18.16
N ASP A 189 9.18 -10.80 17.05
CA ASP A 189 9.88 -9.74 16.32
C ASP A 189 8.89 -8.82 15.60
N PHE A 190 7.85 -9.39 14.96
CA PHE A 190 6.75 -8.61 14.35
C PHE A 190 6.00 -7.79 15.41
N THR A 191 5.53 -8.43 16.48
CA THR A 191 4.76 -7.73 17.52
C THR A 191 5.61 -6.66 18.21
N LYS A 192 6.86 -6.99 18.55
CA LYS A 192 7.80 -6.05 19.16
C LYS A 192 8.07 -4.86 18.25
N PHE A 193 8.20 -5.05 16.95
CA PHE A 193 8.39 -3.96 15.99
C PHE A 193 7.22 -2.95 16.04
N TRP A 194 5.99 -3.44 15.97
CA TRP A 194 4.80 -2.57 16.01
C TRP A 194 4.57 -1.93 17.38
N VAL A 195 4.83 -2.65 18.47
CA VAL A 195 4.80 -2.11 19.83
C VAL A 195 5.83 -0.98 19.97
N GLN A 196 7.07 -1.17 19.51
CA GLN A 196 8.10 -0.13 19.57
C GLN A 196 7.74 1.09 18.70
N LYS A 197 7.12 0.90 17.54
CA LYS A 197 6.59 2.01 16.73
C LYS A 197 5.47 2.75 17.44
N LYS A 198 4.57 2.03 18.12
CA LYS A 198 3.50 2.61 18.94
C LYS A 198 4.07 3.42 20.11
N GLU A 199 5.06 2.89 20.83
CA GLU A 199 5.71 3.57 21.96
C GLU A 199 6.48 4.84 21.54
N SER A 200 7.09 4.82 20.36
CA SER A 200 7.89 5.96 19.85
C SER A 200 7.05 7.09 19.25
N ARG A 201 5.76 6.88 19.03
CA ARG A 201 4.86 7.88 18.43
C ARG A 201 3.76 8.31 19.39
N LYS A 202 3.20 9.50 19.15
CA LYS A 202 2.03 9.96 19.90
C LYS A 202 0.77 9.48 19.19
N ASN A 203 -0.23 9.03 19.96
CA ASN A 203 -1.55 8.76 19.41
C ASN A 203 -2.08 10.03 18.71
N ASN A 204 -2.65 9.90 17.52
CA ASN A 204 -3.09 11.01 16.67
C ASN A 204 -1.97 11.99 16.25
N GLU A 205 -0.71 11.54 16.21
CA GLU A 205 0.34 12.28 15.52
C GLU A 205 0.06 12.35 14.00
N LYS A 206 0.25 13.54 13.42
CA LYS A 206 0.00 13.80 12.01
C LYS A 206 0.80 12.85 11.12
N CYS A 207 0.10 12.11 10.26
CA CYS A 207 0.76 11.27 9.28
C CYS A 207 1.30 12.10 8.12
N ILE A 208 2.62 12.20 8.02
CA ILE A 208 3.27 12.84 6.87
C ILE A 208 2.98 12.05 5.58
N THR A 209 2.80 12.76 4.47
CA THR A 209 2.43 12.17 3.17
C THR A 209 3.42 11.12 2.68
N HIS A 210 4.72 11.38 2.86
CA HIS A 210 5.81 10.51 2.42
C HIS A 210 6.45 9.74 3.58
N ASP A 211 5.65 9.21 4.51
CA ASP A 211 6.15 8.27 5.52
C ASP A 211 6.61 6.96 4.85
N SER A 212 7.36 6.16 5.59
CA SER A 212 7.75 4.81 5.22
C SER A 212 6.54 3.91 4.94
N ALA A 213 6.59 3.11 3.88
CA ALA A 213 5.58 2.09 3.62
C ALA A 213 5.50 1.10 4.79
N ALA A 214 4.29 0.71 5.19
CA ALA A 214 4.09 -0.44 6.05
C ALA A 214 4.59 -1.67 5.29
N SER A 215 5.56 -2.36 5.88
CA SER A 215 6.03 -3.65 5.39
C SER A 215 5.80 -4.69 6.45
N THR A 216 5.98 -5.95 6.08
CA THR A 216 5.86 -7.04 7.00
C THR A 216 4.47 -7.16 7.63
N ILE A 217 3.42 -6.86 6.86
CA ILE A 217 2.00 -7.00 7.25
C ILE A 217 1.44 -8.36 6.79
N PRO A 218 0.99 -9.21 7.74
CA PRO A 218 0.25 -10.44 7.42
C PRO A 218 -1.03 -10.15 6.66
N LEU A 219 -1.43 -11.06 5.76
CA LEU A 219 -2.64 -10.93 4.95
C LEU A 219 -3.89 -10.60 5.77
N TYR A 220 -4.09 -11.30 6.90
CA TYR A 220 -5.21 -11.04 7.80
C TYR A 220 -5.25 -9.59 8.30
N LEU A 221 -4.12 -9.02 8.72
CA LEU A 221 -4.05 -7.63 9.18
C LEU A 221 -4.27 -6.62 8.05
N ALA A 222 -3.82 -6.92 6.83
CA ALA A 222 -4.12 -6.08 5.66
C ALA A 222 -5.62 -6.06 5.33
N MET A 223 -6.29 -7.22 5.39
CA MET A 223 -7.75 -7.33 5.22
C MET A 223 -8.51 -6.63 6.37
N LYS A 224 -8.07 -6.83 7.62
CA LYS A 224 -8.65 -6.17 8.79
C LYS A 224 -8.52 -4.64 8.70
N TYR A 225 -7.37 -4.14 8.28
CA TYR A 225 -7.14 -2.72 8.01
C TYR A 225 -8.10 -2.17 6.95
N ALA A 226 -8.33 -2.90 5.84
CA ALA A 226 -9.26 -2.50 4.80
C ALA A 226 -10.70 -2.34 5.33
N ASN A 227 -11.17 -3.28 6.16
CA ASN A 227 -12.47 -3.20 6.81
C ASN A 227 -12.58 -2.01 7.77
N ILE A 228 -11.56 -1.80 8.62
CA ILE A 228 -11.55 -0.68 9.57
C ILE A 228 -11.60 0.67 8.82
N ARG A 229 -10.83 0.80 7.74
CA ARG A 229 -10.87 1.99 6.88
C ARG A 229 -12.25 2.20 6.26
N SER A 230 -12.89 1.12 5.79
CA SER A 230 -14.25 1.15 5.23
C SER A 230 -15.26 1.65 6.26
N LEU A 231 -15.25 1.08 7.47
CA LEU A 231 -16.15 1.46 8.57
C LEU A 231 -15.97 2.92 8.99
N ARG A 232 -14.73 3.40 9.06
CA ARG A 232 -14.43 4.81 9.38
C ARG A 232 -15.08 5.78 8.39
N GLU A 233 -15.20 5.38 7.12
CA GLU A 233 -15.82 6.17 6.06
C GLU A 233 -17.32 5.88 5.89
N GLY A 234 -17.91 5.09 6.80
CA GLY A 234 -19.34 4.73 6.74
C GLY A 234 -19.70 3.74 5.63
N LEU A 235 -18.72 2.97 5.15
CA LEU A 235 -18.87 1.98 4.07
C LEU A 235 -19.08 0.58 4.63
N GLU A 236 -19.62 -0.32 3.82
CA GLU A 236 -19.72 -1.73 4.20
C GLU A 236 -18.36 -2.43 4.13
N PRO A 237 -17.97 -3.25 5.13
CA PRO A 237 -16.77 -4.07 5.06
C PRO A 237 -16.79 -5.04 3.86
N TYR A 238 -15.63 -5.22 3.22
CA TYR A 238 -15.49 -6.17 2.13
C TYR A 238 -15.25 -7.59 2.62
N TYR A 239 -14.44 -7.77 3.67
CA TYR A 239 -14.11 -9.09 4.19
C TYR A 239 -15.00 -9.46 5.38
N ILE A 240 -15.51 -10.68 5.42
CA ILE A 240 -16.28 -11.23 6.54
C ILE A 240 -15.44 -12.33 7.18
N PHE A 241 -15.06 -12.13 8.43
CA PHE A 241 -14.25 -13.07 9.19
C PHE A 241 -15.13 -14.01 10.02
N SER A 242 -14.83 -15.31 9.97
CA SER A 242 -15.50 -16.35 10.74
C SER A 242 -14.48 -17.23 11.46
N ASN A 243 -14.72 -17.50 12.74
CA ASN A 243 -13.89 -18.43 13.50
C ASN A 243 -14.15 -19.85 12.99
N THR A 244 -13.07 -20.58 12.74
CA THR A 244 -13.15 -22.01 12.39
C THR A 244 -12.76 -22.87 13.59
N SER A 245 -13.51 -23.95 13.84
CA SER A 245 -13.11 -24.98 14.81
C SER A 245 -12.09 -25.97 14.24
N ASN A 246 -11.76 -25.83 12.95
CA ASN A 246 -10.91 -26.78 12.23
C ASN A 246 -9.43 -26.43 12.42
N LYS A 247 -8.77 -27.13 13.35
CA LYS A 247 -7.33 -27.00 13.63
C LYS A 247 -6.44 -27.52 12.50
N PHE A 248 -7.01 -28.33 11.61
CA PHE A 248 -6.35 -28.87 10.44
C PHE A 248 -7.31 -28.76 9.27
N VAL A 249 -7.48 -27.54 8.76
CA VAL A 249 -7.85 -27.42 7.36
C VAL A 249 -6.63 -27.94 6.59
N GLN A 250 -6.55 -29.25 6.37
CA GLN A 250 -6.14 -29.66 5.04
C GLN A 250 -7.10 -28.88 4.16
N ILE A 251 -6.57 -27.89 3.44
CA ILE A 251 -7.23 -27.42 2.23
C ILE A 251 -7.26 -28.70 1.42
N ASP A 252 -8.29 -29.52 1.65
CA ASP A 252 -8.48 -30.71 0.89
C ASP A 252 -8.59 -30.12 -0.51
N ARG A 253 -7.68 -30.52 -1.41
CA ARG A 253 -7.84 -30.19 -2.83
C ARG A 253 -9.23 -30.64 -3.33
N LYS A 254 -9.93 -31.45 -2.53
CA LYS A 254 -11.32 -31.88 -2.67
C LYS A 254 -12.31 -31.28 -1.66
N ALA A 255 -12.00 -30.20 -0.95
CA ALA A 255 -12.99 -29.34 -0.25
C ALA A 255 -13.88 -28.59 -1.25
N ARG A 256 -14.17 -29.23 -2.38
CA ARG A 256 -15.44 -29.21 -3.07
C ARG A 256 -16.49 -29.64 -2.04
N SER A 257 -17.13 -28.69 -1.37
CA SER A 257 -18.32 -29.00 -0.60
C SER A 257 -19.35 -29.58 -1.56
N VAL A 258 -19.57 -30.89 -1.47
CA VAL A 258 -20.62 -31.57 -2.22
C VAL A 258 -21.95 -31.02 -1.70
N ASN A 259 -22.57 -30.11 -2.47
CA ASN A 259 -23.94 -29.69 -2.21
C ASN A 259 -24.85 -30.94 -2.24
N ARG A 260 -25.99 -30.92 -1.53
CA ARG A 260 -26.96 -32.05 -1.44
C ARG A 260 -27.42 -32.62 -2.81
N ASN A 261 -27.12 -31.94 -3.91
CA ASN A 261 -27.43 -32.34 -5.28
C ASN A 261 -26.25 -33.03 -6.01
N GLY A 262 -25.11 -33.29 -5.35
CA GLY A 262 -23.95 -33.91 -5.99
C GLY A 262 -23.16 -32.99 -6.93
N ILE A 263 -23.44 -31.68 -6.92
CA ILE A 263 -22.72 -30.67 -7.71
C ILE A 263 -21.65 -30.06 -6.80
N GLU A 264 -20.40 -30.20 -7.22
CA GLU A 264 -19.20 -29.68 -6.56
C GLU A 264 -19.05 -28.20 -6.90
N GLU A 265 -19.45 -27.30 -6.01
CA GLU A 265 -19.15 -25.86 -6.12
C GLU A 265 -18.39 -25.45 -4.87
N VAL A 266 -17.12 -25.07 -5.05
CA VAL A 266 -16.39 -24.29 -4.04
C VAL A 266 -17.09 -22.94 -3.97
N PRO A 267 -17.57 -22.47 -2.80
CA PRO A 267 -18.18 -21.17 -2.69
C PRO A 267 -17.21 -20.13 -3.24
N GLU A 268 -17.63 -19.40 -4.26
CA GLU A 268 -16.84 -18.31 -4.81
C GLU A 268 -16.50 -17.34 -3.66
N HIS A 269 -15.26 -16.85 -3.63
CA HIS A 269 -14.83 -15.86 -2.64
C HIS A 269 -14.79 -16.33 -1.18
N HIS A 270 -14.37 -17.58 -0.97
CA HIS A 270 -14.23 -18.17 0.36
C HIS A 270 -12.85 -18.79 0.55
N TYR A 271 -12.12 -18.35 1.58
CA TYR A 271 -10.73 -18.74 1.80
C TYR A 271 -10.44 -19.02 3.28
N PHE A 272 -9.43 -19.88 3.52
CA PHE A 272 -8.80 -20.03 4.84
C PHE A 272 -7.43 -19.37 4.82
N ILE A 273 -7.19 -18.46 5.76
CA ILE A 273 -5.89 -17.78 5.92
C ILE A 273 -5.35 -17.99 7.32
N VAL A 274 -4.04 -17.81 7.51
CA VAL A 274 -3.48 -17.88 8.86
C VAL A 274 -3.97 -16.69 9.68
N TYR A 275 -4.45 -17.01 10.87
CA TYR A 275 -4.93 -16.04 11.84
C TYR A 275 -3.75 -15.41 12.59
N HIS A 276 -2.98 -14.57 11.87
CA HIS A 276 -1.81 -13.91 12.42
C HIS A 276 -2.08 -12.42 12.64
N ASP A 277 -2.21 -12.04 13.92
CA ASP A 277 -2.25 -10.66 14.38
C ASP A 277 -1.40 -10.49 15.67
N PHE A 278 -1.73 -9.52 16.52
CA PHE A 278 -0.97 -9.20 17.72
C PHE A 278 -1.32 -10.06 18.96
N ILE A 279 -2.27 -10.98 18.85
CA ILE A 279 -2.68 -11.88 19.94
C ILE A 279 -2.51 -13.34 19.54
N GLU A 280 -2.31 -14.21 20.53
CA GLU A 280 -2.32 -15.65 20.30
C GLU A 280 -3.76 -16.12 20.13
N HIS A 281 -4.02 -16.87 19.06
CA HIS A 281 -5.31 -17.49 18.78
C HIS A 281 -5.28 -18.98 19.10
N GLU A 282 -6.38 -19.52 19.62
CA GLU A 282 -6.52 -20.96 19.81
C GLU A 282 -6.47 -21.75 18.49
N ASN A 283 -6.91 -21.11 17.40
CA ASN A 283 -6.87 -21.63 16.05
C ASN A 283 -5.95 -20.76 15.21
N ASN A 284 -4.98 -21.38 14.54
CA ASN A 284 -4.02 -20.68 13.69
C ASN A 284 -4.61 -20.29 12.32
N LEU A 285 -5.89 -20.58 12.07
CA LEU A 285 -6.57 -20.32 10.81
C LEU A 285 -7.86 -19.56 11.07
N ILE A 286 -8.23 -18.70 10.13
CA ILE A 286 -9.50 -17.98 10.10
C ILE A 286 -10.14 -18.14 8.72
N GLU A 287 -11.46 -18.25 8.72
CA GLU A 287 -12.28 -18.35 7.53
C GLU A 287 -12.66 -16.94 7.06
N VAL A 288 -12.55 -16.67 5.76
CA VAL A 288 -12.78 -15.35 5.16
C VAL A 288 -13.71 -15.48 3.98
N TYR A 289 -14.78 -14.69 3.97
CA TYR A 289 -15.68 -14.54 2.84
C TYR A 289 -15.59 -13.13 2.27
N ASP A 290 -15.60 -12.98 0.95
CA ASP A 290 -15.74 -11.66 0.33
C ASP A 290 -17.23 -11.28 0.20
N ASN A 291 -17.57 -10.06 0.61
CA ASN A 291 -18.83 -9.42 0.28
C ASN A 291 -18.66 -8.67 -1.05
N SER A 292 -18.89 -9.35 -2.18
CA SER A 292 -18.73 -8.73 -3.51
C SER A 292 -19.67 -7.55 -3.78
N SER A 293 -20.73 -7.39 -2.99
CA SER A 293 -21.63 -6.22 -3.03
C SER A 293 -21.20 -5.04 -2.16
N SER A 294 -20.19 -5.23 -1.31
CA SER A 294 -19.64 -4.16 -0.48
C SER A 294 -19.09 -3.03 -1.36
N ASP A 295 -19.37 -1.80 -0.92
CA ASP A 295 -18.79 -0.59 -1.49
C ASP A 295 -17.50 -0.16 -0.76
N GLY A 296 -16.96 -1.02 0.11
CA GLY A 296 -15.78 -0.79 0.92
C GLY A 296 -14.45 -0.99 0.20
N TYR A 297 -13.38 -0.76 0.95
CA TYR A 297 -12.02 -1.00 0.50
C TYR A 297 -11.64 -2.47 0.59
N ARG A 298 -10.75 -2.89 -0.31
CA ARG A 298 -10.14 -4.21 -0.34
C ARG A 298 -8.74 -4.18 -0.91
N LEU A 299 -8.03 -5.30 -0.80
CA LEU A 299 -6.83 -5.56 -1.57
C LEU A 299 -7.20 -5.72 -3.05
N PRO A 300 -6.30 -5.31 -3.98
CA PRO A 300 -6.52 -5.54 -5.40
C PRO A 300 -6.48 -7.03 -5.70
N TYR A 301 -7.28 -7.45 -6.68
CA TYR A 301 -7.08 -8.75 -7.31
C TYR A 301 -5.84 -8.73 -8.20
N TYR A 302 -5.33 -9.91 -8.55
CA TYR A 302 -4.13 -10.08 -9.37
C TYR A 302 -4.19 -9.25 -10.65
N ASP A 303 -5.28 -9.40 -11.40
CA ASP A 303 -5.41 -8.73 -12.69
C ASP A 303 -5.56 -7.22 -12.54
N GLU A 304 -6.26 -6.78 -11.49
CA GLU A 304 -6.35 -5.36 -11.14
C GLU A 304 -4.97 -4.82 -10.80
N TRP A 305 -4.18 -5.53 -10.00
CA TRP A 305 -2.82 -5.12 -9.65
C TRP A 305 -1.94 -5.03 -10.89
N VAL A 306 -2.01 -6.01 -11.81
CA VAL A 306 -1.25 -5.98 -13.07
C VAL A 306 -1.66 -4.80 -13.95
N MET A 307 -2.96 -4.55 -14.12
CA MET A 307 -3.47 -3.38 -14.84
C MET A 307 -2.93 -2.09 -14.22
N LEU A 308 -3.04 -1.97 -12.89
CA LEU A 308 -2.58 -0.80 -12.15
C LEU A 308 -1.06 -0.62 -12.27
N ALA A 309 -0.29 -1.72 -12.24
CA ALA A 309 1.15 -1.70 -12.37
C ALA A 309 1.59 -1.27 -13.77
N ARG A 310 0.90 -1.76 -14.81
CA ARG A 310 1.12 -1.35 -16.20
C ARG A 310 0.88 0.13 -16.41
N GLY A 311 -0.18 0.68 -15.82
CA GLY A 311 -0.44 2.12 -15.92
C GLY A 311 -0.63 2.61 -17.36
N GLY A 312 -1.17 1.76 -18.24
CA GLY A 312 -1.28 2.01 -19.69
C GLY A 312 -0.11 1.47 -20.52
N ASP A 313 0.94 0.92 -19.90
CA ASP A 313 2.04 0.29 -20.63
C ASP A 313 1.64 -1.07 -21.23
N LYS A 314 2.02 -1.24 -22.51
CA LYS A 314 1.78 -2.46 -23.30
C LYS A 314 3.04 -3.32 -23.46
N ASN A 315 4.17 -2.95 -22.88
CA ASN A 315 5.39 -3.76 -22.91
C ASN A 315 5.30 -4.98 -21.98
N ASN A 316 6.14 -5.99 -22.20
CA ASN A 316 6.19 -7.20 -21.37
C ASN A 316 6.79 -6.96 -19.98
N THR A 317 7.66 -5.96 -19.86
CA THR A 317 8.31 -5.57 -18.60
C THR A 317 8.11 -4.07 -18.34
N PRO A 318 8.08 -3.63 -17.06
CA PRO A 318 7.77 -2.23 -16.74
C PRO A 318 8.82 -1.21 -17.18
N TRP A 319 10.00 -1.68 -17.60
CA TRP A 319 11.12 -0.84 -17.98
C TRP A 319 11.65 -1.12 -19.37
N ASN A 320 11.08 -2.06 -20.13
CA ASN A 320 11.65 -2.60 -21.37
C ASN A 320 12.94 -3.41 -21.12
N GLU A 321 13.17 -4.47 -21.89
CA GLU A 321 14.28 -5.44 -21.68
C GLU A 321 15.67 -4.79 -21.77
N SER A 322 15.79 -3.64 -22.44
CA SER A 322 17.05 -2.93 -22.63
C SER A 322 17.29 -1.76 -21.65
N ALA A 323 16.45 -1.57 -20.64
CA ALA A 323 16.63 -0.44 -19.72
C ALA A 323 17.85 -0.60 -18.81
N SER A 324 18.61 0.48 -18.68
CA SER A 324 19.69 0.54 -17.68
C SER A 324 19.13 0.66 -16.26
N PHE A 325 19.88 0.18 -15.27
CA PHE A 325 19.54 0.33 -13.84
C PHE A 325 19.22 1.79 -13.46
N LYS A 326 19.91 2.76 -14.08
CA LYS A 326 19.67 4.20 -13.87
C LYS A 326 18.27 4.63 -14.35
N GLU A 327 17.76 4.06 -15.44
CA GLU A 327 16.41 4.35 -15.92
C GLU A 327 15.36 3.72 -15.00
N ILE A 328 15.60 2.48 -14.58
CA ILE A 328 14.72 1.74 -13.66
C ILE A 328 14.62 2.43 -12.30
N SER A 329 15.75 2.90 -11.77
CA SER A 329 15.84 3.60 -10.49
C SER A 329 15.07 4.93 -10.44
N LYS A 330 14.55 5.42 -11.58
CA LYS A 330 13.65 6.58 -11.61
C LYS A 330 12.25 6.23 -11.13
N TYR A 331 11.84 4.97 -11.22
CA TYR A 331 10.46 4.50 -10.97
C TYR A 331 10.40 3.45 -9.85
N ALA A 332 11.44 2.64 -9.70
CA ALA A 332 11.48 1.55 -8.74
C ALA A 332 12.71 1.62 -7.84
N LYS A 333 12.53 1.29 -6.55
CA LYS A 333 13.60 1.42 -5.55
C LYS A 333 14.35 0.11 -5.35
N PHE A 334 15.13 -0.32 -6.33
CA PHE A 334 16.00 -1.50 -6.17
C PHE A 334 17.41 -1.12 -5.71
N GLU A 335 18.10 -2.05 -5.06
CA GLU A 335 19.51 -1.95 -4.71
C GLU A 335 20.37 -2.56 -5.82
N ASP A 336 21.39 -1.83 -6.29
CA ASP A 336 22.23 -2.18 -7.44
C ASP A 336 22.97 -3.54 -7.27
N LYS A 337 23.28 -3.92 -6.02
CA LYS A 337 23.82 -5.24 -5.65
C LYS A 337 23.42 -5.61 -4.22
N VAL A 338 22.67 -6.69 -4.06
CA VAL A 338 22.44 -7.32 -2.75
C VAL A 338 23.70 -8.09 -2.36
N SER A 339 24.71 -7.38 -1.86
CA SER A 339 25.88 -8.04 -1.29
C SER A 339 25.50 -8.50 0.12
N CYS A 340 24.90 -9.68 0.26
CA CYS A 340 24.78 -10.37 1.56
C CYS A 340 26.17 -10.89 2.06
N SER A 341 27.26 -10.20 1.70
CA SER A 341 28.66 -10.54 1.98
C SER A 341 29.11 -10.20 3.40
N ASP A 342 28.33 -9.45 4.17
CA ASP A 342 28.66 -9.11 5.56
C ASP A 342 28.51 -10.31 6.52
N LEU A 343 28.28 -11.51 5.99
CA LEU A 343 28.20 -12.78 6.73
C LEU A 343 29.47 -13.65 6.62
N ASN A 344 30.56 -13.10 6.07
CA ASN A 344 31.82 -13.81 5.83
C ASN A 344 32.50 -14.39 7.10
N ASP A 345 32.07 -14.03 8.31
CA ASP A 345 32.62 -14.56 9.57
C ASP A 345 31.95 -15.85 10.10
N SER A 346 30.97 -16.39 9.38
CA SER A 346 30.20 -17.55 9.82
C SER A 346 30.12 -18.61 8.73
N GLY A 347 31.04 -19.57 8.77
CA GLY A 347 31.14 -20.88 8.09
C GLY A 347 30.25 -21.25 6.87
N PRO A 348 30.71 -22.21 6.03
CA PRO A 348 30.04 -22.60 4.77
C PRO A 348 28.59 -23.08 4.93
N LEU A 349 28.22 -23.67 6.08
CA LEU A 349 26.84 -24.10 6.35
C LEU A 349 25.89 -22.91 6.61
N TYR A 350 26.40 -21.81 7.16
CA TYR A 350 25.60 -20.61 7.44
C TYR A 350 25.45 -19.74 6.18
N SER A 351 26.38 -19.80 5.23
CA SER A 351 26.23 -19.21 3.89
C SER A 351 25.07 -19.84 3.10
N ILE A 352 24.84 -21.15 3.23
CA ILE A 352 23.68 -21.82 2.61
C ILE A 352 22.39 -21.43 3.36
N ILE A 353 22.44 -21.37 4.69
CA ILE A 353 21.28 -20.94 5.49
C ILE A 353 20.95 -19.47 5.21
N SER A 354 21.94 -18.57 5.08
CA SER A 354 21.76 -17.14 4.80
C SER A 354 21.32 -16.84 3.38
N PHE A 355 21.64 -17.72 2.42
CA PHE A 355 21.02 -17.69 1.10
C PHE A 355 19.50 -17.90 1.16
N PHE A 356 19.01 -18.63 2.18
CA PHE A 356 17.58 -18.75 2.52
C PHE A 356 17.12 -17.79 3.63
N HIS A 357 18.05 -17.17 4.36
CA HIS A 357 17.86 -16.19 5.44
C HIS A 357 18.22 -14.79 4.90
N TRP A 358 17.51 -14.39 3.84
CA TRP A 358 17.64 -13.10 3.19
C TRP A 358 17.76 -12.00 4.25
N CYS A 359 18.81 -11.19 4.08
CA CYS A 359 19.50 -10.41 5.10
C CYS A 359 18.61 -9.74 6.19
N LYS A 360 18.89 -10.10 7.44
CA LYS A 360 18.30 -9.67 8.73
C LYS A 360 17.79 -8.20 8.75
N ASN A 361 16.53 -8.01 9.14
CA ASN A 361 15.83 -6.75 9.51
C ASN A 361 15.31 -5.84 8.37
N ASP A 362 14.55 -6.37 7.40
CA ASP A 362 13.82 -5.57 6.39
C ASP A 362 12.41 -5.11 6.85
N TYR A 363 12.16 -5.04 8.17
CA TYR A 363 10.91 -4.50 8.72
C TYR A 363 10.73 -3.01 8.41
N GLU A 364 11.82 -2.29 8.11
CA GLU A 364 11.75 -0.87 7.74
C GLU A 364 11.92 -0.68 6.23
N SER A 365 10.82 -0.31 5.59
CA SER A 365 10.85 0.20 4.23
C SER A 365 11.35 1.65 4.18
N GLY A 366 11.26 2.30 3.01
CA GLY A 366 11.56 3.73 2.88
C GLY A 366 10.34 4.58 2.66
N PRO A 367 10.53 5.91 2.65
CA PRO A 367 9.46 6.86 2.36
C PRO A 367 8.86 6.60 0.98
N VAL A 368 7.53 6.61 0.93
CA VAL A 368 6.76 6.47 -0.31
C VAL A 368 6.85 7.74 -1.17
N GLY A 369 6.59 7.62 -2.47
CA GLY A 369 6.43 8.73 -3.39
C GLY A 369 7.72 9.50 -3.69
N LYS A 370 8.89 8.87 -3.54
CA LYS A 370 10.18 9.51 -3.82
C LYS A 370 10.66 9.36 -5.27
N LEU A 371 10.06 8.41 -6.00
CA LEU A 371 10.36 8.12 -7.39
C LEU A 371 9.24 8.65 -8.29
N LEU A 372 9.40 8.54 -9.61
CA LEU A 372 8.37 8.91 -10.57
C LEU A 372 7.21 7.90 -10.54
N PRO A 373 5.96 8.36 -10.72
CA PRO A 373 4.84 7.45 -10.85
C PRO A 373 4.80 6.76 -12.21
N ASN A 374 3.98 5.71 -12.32
CA ASN A 374 3.61 5.14 -13.61
C ASN A 374 2.56 6.01 -14.35
N GLY A 375 2.07 5.54 -15.51
CA GLY A 375 1.13 6.30 -16.34
C GLY A 375 -0.24 6.57 -15.69
N PHE A 376 -0.61 5.84 -14.63
CA PHE A 376 -1.81 6.13 -13.83
C PHE A 376 -1.54 7.04 -12.63
N GLY A 377 -0.31 7.54 -12.45
CA GLY A 377 0.04 8.38 -11.31
C GLY A 377 0.21 7.62 -10.01
N LEU A 378 0.42 6.29 -10.07
CA LEU A 378 0.67 5.43 -8.92
C LEU A 378 2.17 5.29 -8.67
N TYR A 379 2.56 5.30 -7.40
CA TYR A 379 3.95 5.27 -6.97
C TYR A 379 4.31 3.95 -6.33
N ASP A 380 5.61 3.64 -6.33
CA ASP A 380 6.21 2.52 -5.60
C ASP A 380 5.55 1.16 -5.87
N ILE A 381 4.99 0.98 -7.08
CA ILE A 381 4.47 -0.32 -7.55
C ILE A 381 5.57 -1.39 -7.51
N PHE A 382 6.84 -0.97 -7.68
CA PHE A 382 7.98 -1.87 -7.71
C PHE A 382 9.12 -1.44 -6.76
N GLY A 383 9.74 -2.42 -6.11
CA GLY A 383 11.02 -2.30 -5.40
C GLY A 383 11.00 -1.66 -4.00
N LEU A 384 9.94 -0.99 -3.57
CA LEU A 384 9.90 -0.44 -2.20
C LEU A 384 9.50 -1.51 -1.17
N VAL A 385 8.35 -2.12 -1.41
CA VAL A 385 7.75 -3.22 -0.66
C VAL A 385 7.04 -4.12 -1.65
N GLU A 386 7.00 -5.41 -1.36
CA GLU A 386 6.07 -6.29 -2.05
C GLU A 386 4.65 -6.01 -1.57
N GLU A 387 3.66 -6.19 -2.44
CA GLU A 387 2.27 -5.92 -2.10
C GLU A 387 1.44 -7.19 -2.06
N GLN A 388 0.59 -7.30 -1.03
CA GLN A 388 -0.42 -8.34 -0.92
C GLN A 388 -1.49 -8.15 -2.00
N VAL A 389 -1.69 -9.18 -2.81
CA VAL A 389 -2.62 -9.20 -3.95
C VAL A 389 -3.42 -10.49 -3.93
N LEU A 390 -4.74 -10.37 -4.09
CA LEU A 390 -5.64 -11.53 -4.03
C LEU A 390 -5.76 -12.22 -5.39
N PHE A 391 -5.94 -13.53 -5.37
CA PHE A 391 -6.31 -14.26 -6.57
C PHE A 391 -7.84 -14.27 -6.75
N GLU A 392 -8.33 -13.86 -7.92
CA GLU A 392 -9.74 -14.02 -8.29
C GLU A 392 -10.00 -15.47 -8.75
N LYS A 393 -11.28 -15.89 -8.81
CA LYS A 393 -11.86 -17.20 -9.19
C LYS A 393 -11.07 -18.10 -10.19
N HIS A 394 -10.24 -17.52 -11.06
CA HIS A 394 -9.60 -18.14 -12.22
C HIS A 394 -8.27 -18.85 -11.90
N ASN A 395 -7.82 -18.83 -10.65
CA ASN A 395 -6.58 -19.46 -10.22
C ASN A 395 -6.76 -20.80 -9.50
N TYR A 396 -8.00 -21.29 -9.37
CA TYR A 396 -8.32 -22.42 -8.50
C TYR A 396 -8.22 -23.82 -9.12
N SER A 397 -7.73 -23.98 -10.36
CA SER A 397 -7.46 -25.34 -10.83
C SER A 397 -6.28 -25.45 -11.78
N ARG A 398 -5.12 -25.82 -11.25
CA ARG A 398 -4.26 -26.74 -12.00
C ARG A 398 -5.02 -28.06 -12.18
N ASP A 399 -5.91 -28.12 -13.17
CA ASP A 399 -6.53 -29.39 -13.58
C ASP A 399 -5.39 -30.30 -14.04
N ASN A 400 -5.08 -31.29 -13.21
CA ASN A 400 -4.36 -32.51 -13.60
C ASN A 400 -2.98 -32.34 -14.26
N TYR A 401 -2.05 -31.60 -13.64
CA TYR A 401 -0.71 -32.20 -13.66
C TYR A 401 -0.74 -33.37 -12.70
N ASN A 402 -0.74 -34.58 -13.25
CA ASN A 402 -0.22 -35.77 -12.58
C ASN A 402 1.20 -35.43 -12.11
N VAL A 403 1.30 -34.76 -10.96
CA VAL A 403 2.49 -34.78 -10.15
C VAL A 403 2.59 -36.24 -9.76
N PHE A 404 3.36 -37.00 -10.54
CA PHE A 404 3.92 -38.26 -10.12
C PHE A 404 4.68 -37.94 -8.84
N PHE A 405 3.98 -38.03 -7.71
CA PHE A 405 4.64 -38.36 -6.47
C PHE A 405 5.23 -39.73 -6.74
N THR A 406 6.53 -39.77 -7.06
CA THR A 406 7.33 -40.93 -6.68
C THR A 406 6.93 -41.21 -5.24
N ILE A 407 6.30 -42.36 -5.03
CA ILE A 407 5.99 -42.89 -3.71
C ILE A 407 7.34 -43.24 -3.10
N GLU A 408 8.09 -42.22 -2.68
CA GLU A 408 9.22 -42.43 -1.80
C GLU A 408 8.64 -42.90 -0.46
N PRO A 409 9.17 -43.99 0.11
CA PRO A 409 8.59 -44.60 1.28
C PRO A 409 8.64 -43.64 2.47
N LYS A 410 7.47 -43.32 3.02
CA LYS A 410 7.07 -43.20 4.45
C LYS A 410 8.08 -42.77 5.53
N GLU A 411 9.19 -42.14 5.22
CA GLU A 411 9.84 -41.24 6.17
C GLU A 411 9.18 -39.88 6.00
N GLU A 412 8.20 -39.63 6.89
CA GLU A 412 7.56 -38.34 7.12
C GLU A 412 8.62 -37.24 7.29
N LYS A 413 9.13 -36.71 6.18
CA LYS A 413 9.43 -35.29 6.14
C LYS A 413 8.10 -34.62 6.37
N LYS A 414 7.85 -34.23 7.62
CA LYS A 414 6.85 -33.25 8.06
C LYS A 414 6.96 -32.03 7.14
N ARG A 415 6.39 -32.13 5.94
CA ARG A 415 6.19 -30.98 5.07
C ARG A 415 5.26 -30.10 5.87
N ASN A 416 5.74 -28.92 6.22
CA ASN A 416 4.99 -27.96 7.00
C ASN A 416 3.62 -27.81 6.33
N PRO A 417 2.51 -28.22 6.96
CA PRO A 417 1.18 -28.15 6.36
C PRO A 417 0.74 -26.72 6.00
N LEU A 418 1.55 -25.72 6.40
CA LEU A 418 1.39 -24.30 6.11
C LEU A 418 2.12 -23.84 4.82
N ARG A 419 2.76 -24.72 4.05
CA ARG A 419 3.33 -24.36 2.73
C ARG A 419 2.25 -24.44 1.65
N CYS A 420 1.59 -23.32 1.39
CA CYS A 420 0.75 -23.16 0.22
C CYS A 420 1.66 -22.95 -1.01
N ILE A 421 1.94 -24.02 -1.74
CA ILE A 421 2.74 -23.98 -2.99
C ILE A 421 1.83 -23.81 -4.21
N ASP A 422 0.55 -24.21 -4.10
CA ASP A 422 -0.38 -24.24 -5.25
C ASP A 422 -1.77 -23.60 -4.95
N ASP A 423 -2.13 -23.31 -3.69
CA ASP A 423 -3.50 -22.92 -3.28
C ASP A 423 -3.53 -21.72 -2.31
N CYS A 424 -2.67 -20.71 -2.50
CA CYS A 424 -2.76 -19.47 -1.71
C CYS A 424 -3.94 -18.63 -2.19
N PRO A 425 -4.70 -17.96 -1.29
CA PRO A 425 -5.69 -16.96 -1.70
C PRO A 425 -5.06 -15.62 -2.14
N ALA A 426 -3.75 -15.46 -1.90
CA ALA A 426 -3.01 -14.24 -2.21
C ALA A 426 -1.56 -14.55 -2.64
N CYS A 427 -0.92 -13.57 -3.27
CA CYS A 427 0.51 -13.55 -3.55
C CYS A 427 1.12 -12.18 -3.27
N LEU A 428 2.45 -12.13 -3.28
CA LEU A 428 3.22 -10.91 -3.17
C LEU A 428 3.70 -10.44 -4.55
N LYS A 429 3.47 -9.16 -4.86
CA LYS A 429 3.80 -8.52 -6.15
C LYS A 429 4.77 -7.35 -5.99
N GLY A 430 5.46 -6.96 -7.07
CA GLY A 430 6.23 -5.72 -7.16
C GLY A 430 7.71 -5.80 -6.73
N GLY A 431 8.07 -6.80 -5.91
CA GLY A 431 9.42 -6.97 -5.40
C GLY A 431 9.80 -5.96 -4.31
N ILE A 432 10.76 -6.33 -3.48
CA ILE A 432 11.38 -5.47 -2.46
C ILE A 432 12.67 -4.84 -2.99
N ARG A 433 13.32 -4.01 -2.17
CA ARG A 433 14.58 -3.33 -2.54
C ARG A 433 15.67 -4.28 -3.00
N ARG A 434 15.69 -5.46 -2.40
CA ARG A 434 16.68 -6.51 -2.64
C ARG A 434 16.23 -7.53 -3.68
N SER A 435 15.06 -7.35 -4.28
CA SER A 435 14.64 -8.25 -5.35
C SER A 435 15.58 -8.14 -6.53
N ASP A 436 15.87 -9.30 -7.11
CA ASP A 436 16.66 -9.41 -8.33
C ASP A 436 15.89 -8.76 -9.48
N LEU A 437 16.43 -7.65 -9.97
CA LEU A 437 15.80 -6.83 -10.99
C LEU A 437 15.55 -7.62 -12.28
N GLU A 438 16.41 -8.58 -12.63
CA GLU A 438 16.27 -9.40 -13.82
C GLU A 438 15.03 -10.32 -13.76
N ARG A 439 14.51 -10.55 -12.55
CA ARG A 439 13.32 -11.38 -12.30
C ARG A 439 12.03 -10.58 -12.18
N ILE A 440 12.10 -9.25 -12.04
CA ILE A 440 10.91 -8.43 -11.86
C ILE A 440 10.28 -8.10 -13.22
N ASN A 441 9.04 -8.56 -13.39
CA ASN A 441 8.15 -8.22 -14.49
C ASN A 441 6.70 -8.19 -13.98
N TYR A 442 5.73 -7.94 -14.86
CA TYR A 442 4.32 -7.88 -14.46
C TYR A 442 3.77 -9.22 -13.95
N GLY A 443 4.31 -10.34 -14.44
CA GLY A 443 3.98 -11.70 -13.99
C GLY A 443 4.71 -12.13 -12.72
N TYR A 444 5.77 -11.41 -12.28
CA TYR A 444 6.55 -11.76 -11.10
C TYR A 444 5.64 -11.95 -9.90
N ILE A 445 5.80 -13.08 -9.22
CA ILE A 445 5.22 -13.33 -7.91
C ILE A 445 6.32 -13.80 -6.96
N SER A 446 6.25 -13.32 -5.73
CA SER A 446 6.96 -13.91 -4.61
C SER A 446 5.96 -14.81 -3.88
N ASN A 447 6.37 -16.05 -3.63
CA ASN A 447 5.55 -16.96 -2.85
C ASN A 447 5.43 -16.40 -1.44
N ASP A 448 4.20 -16.14 -1.00
CA ASP A 448 3.91 -15.87 0.40
C ASP A 448 4.14 -17.18 1.19
N TYR A 449 5.40 -17.48 1.53
CA TYR A 449 5.70 -18.60 2.42
C TYR A 449 5.25 -18.20 3.84
N PHE A 450 3.96 -18.38 4.14
CA PHE A 450 3.41 -18.35 5.49
C PHE A 450 4.33 -19.16 6.42
N PRO A 451 4.94 -18.58 7.48
CA PRO A 451 4.60 -17.38 8.27
C PRO A 451 5.73 -16.33 8.30
N LYS A 452 6.61 -16.28 7.28
CA LYS A 452 7.83 -15.46 7.29
C LYS A 452 7.79 -14.21 6.43
N TYR A 453 7.00 -14.20 5.36
CA TYR A 453 7.06 -13.18 4.32
C TYR A 453 5.79 -12.34 4.36
N SER A 454 5.78 -11.39 5.28
CA SER A 454 4.72 -10.41 5.34
C SER A 454 5.05 -9.27 4.37
N GLY A 455 4.04 -8.77 3.64
CA GLY A 455 4.20 -7.74 2.60
C GLY A 455 3.80 -6.34 3.08
N GLY A 456 4.01 -5.34 2.25
CA GLY A 456 3.17 -4.15 2.25
C GLY A 456 1.85 -4.43 1.51
N PHE A 457 1.05 -3.39 1.33
CA PHE A 457 -0.19 -3.48 0.56
C PHE A 457 -0.68 -2.08 0.18
N ARG A 458 -1.58 -2.04 -0.78
CA ARG A 458 -2.37 -0.85 -1.13
C ARG A 458 -3.84 -1.23 -1.20
N LEU A 459 -4.74 -0.28 -0.96
CA LEU A 459 -6.17 -0.54 -1.07
C LEU A 459 -6.73 -0.01 -2.39
N ILE A 460 -7.74 -0.73 -2.87
CA ILE A 460 -8.60 -0.34 -3.98
C ILE A 460 -10.05 -0.35 -3.53
N ARG A 461 -10.87 0.51 -4.15
CA ARG A 461 -12.31 0.57 -4.00
C ARG A 461 -12.95 0.75 -5.37
N ASN A 462 -13.90 -0.11 -5.71
CA ASN A 462 -14.75 0.06 -6.90
C ASN A 462 -15.87 1.06 -6.55
N ILE A 463 -15.90 2.19 -7.23
CA ILE A 463 -16.91 3.23 -7.00
C ILE A 463 -17.90 3.24 -8.17
N GLY A 464 -19.17 2.97 -7.86
CA GLY A 464 -20.24 2.91 -8.84
C GLY A 464 -20.66 1.50 -9.28
N ASN A 465 -20.19 0.44 -8.59
CA ASN A 465 -20.66 -0.97 -8.70
C ASN A 465 -20.76 -1.54 -10.13
N ASN A 466 -19.95 -1.02 -11.06
CA ASN A 466 -20.06 -1.32 -12.48
C ASN A 466 -18.73 -1.76 -13.13
N ALA A 467 -17.70 -2.05 -12.33
CA ALA A 467 -16.46 -2.60 -12.86
C ALA A 467 -16.75 -3.92 -13.61
N LYS A 468 -16.56 -3.90 -14.92
CA LYS A 468 -16.76 -5.03 -15.81
C LYS A 468 -15.48 -5.26 -16.59
N TRP A 469 -15.08 -6.51 -16.59
CA TRP A 469 -13.94 -7.02 -17.33
C TRP A 469 -14.51 -7.92 -18.42
N SER A 470 -14.25 -7.59 -19.67
CA SER A 470 -14.71 -8.39 -20.81
C SER A 470 -13.53 -8.79 -21.68
N GLU A 471 -13.34 -10.09 -21.84
CA GLU A 471 -12.34 -10.65 -22.76
C GLU A 471 -12.72 -10.34 -24.21
N VAL A 472 -11.69 -10.13 -25.05
CA VAL A 472 -11.89 -10.09 -26.50
C VAL A 472 -12.13 -11.51 -26.99
N LYS A 473 -13.33 -11.77 -27.54
CA LYS A 473 -13.50 -12.95 -28.40
C LYS A 473 -12.71 -12.70 -29.67
N LEU A 474 -11.52 -13.28 -29.77
CA LEU A 474 -10.84 -13.38 -31.05
C LEU A 474 -11.74 -14.20 -31.96
N ASP A 475 -12.40 -13.55 -32.91
CA ASP A 475 -13.04 -14.23 -34.02
C ASP A 475 -11.93 -15.03 -34.72
N LYS A 476 -12.01 -16.36 -34.64
CA LYS A 476 -11.09 -17.24 -35.34
C LYS A 476 -11.28 -17.00 -36.84
N GLU A 477 -10.35 -16.28 -37.47
CA GLU A 477 -10.24 -16.21 -38.94
C GLU A 477 -9.96 -17.59 -39.55
#